data_AF-A0A933BT09-F1
#
_entry.id   AF-A0A933BT09-F1
#
_cell.length_a   1.000
_cell.length_b   1.000
_cell.length_c   1.000
_cell.angle_alpha   90.00
_cell.angle_beta   90.00
_cell.angle_gamma   90.00
#
_symmetry.space_group_name_H-M   'P 1'
#
loop_
_entity.id
_entity.type
_entity.pdbx_description
1 polymer ?
#
loop_
_entity_poly.entity_id
_entity_poly.type
_entity_poly.pdbx_seq_one_letter_code
_entity_poly.pdbx_strand_id
1 'polypeptide(L)' 'FIVSSATLHPDREVPEDALTVRVSRARGRKCERCWTYRESVGRDAEPPTLCNRCVSVLAGRS' A
#
# COMPACT_ATOMS: atom_id res chain seq x y z
N PHE A 1 -5.22 9.65 -5.40
CA PHE A 1 -4.12 9.07 -6.21
C PHE A 1 -4.31 7.56 -6.32
N ILE A 2 -4.25 6.98 -7.52
CA ILE A 2 -4.33 5.52 -7.71
C ILE A 2 -2.93 4.94 -7.58
N VAL A 3 -2.42 4.90 -6.35
CA VAL A 3 -1.09 4.36 -5.99
C VAL A 3 -1.21 3.43 -4.78
N SER A 4 -0.22 2.59 -4.54
CA SER A 4 -0.28 1.63 -3.42
C SER A 4 -0.14 2.27 -2.04
N SER A 5 0.62 3.37 -1.93
CA SER A 5 0.82 4.15 -0.70
C SER A 5 1.19 5.59 -1.05
N ALA A 6 0.79 6.52 -0.19
CA ALA A 6 1.26 7.90 -0.20
C ALA A 6 1.59 8.30 1.25
N THR A 7 2.72 8.98 1.42
CA THR A 7 3.19 9.46 2.72
C THR A 7 3.48 10.94 2.60
N LEU A 8 3.00 11.72 3.58
CA LEU A 8 3.31 13.14 3.66
C LEU A 8 4.55 13.31 4.55
N HIS A 9 5.51 14.06 4.04
CA HIS A 9 6.72 14.43 4.77
C HIS A 9 6.77 15.96 4.83
N PRO A 10 6.90 16.57 6.03
CA PRO A 10 7.15 17.99 6.11
C PRO A 10 8.52 18.29 5.49
N ASP A 11 8.54 19.23 4.55
CA ASP A 11 9.75 19.68 3.88
C ASP A 11 9.92 21.17 4.21
N ARG A 12 10.96 21.49 4.99
CA ARG A 12 11.22 22.86 5.47
C ARG A 12 12.14 23.65 4.53
N GLU A 13 12.61 23.02 3.47
CA GLU A 13 13.54 23.63 2.51
C GLU A 13 12.80 24.20 1.29
N VAL A 14 11.49 23.95 1.16
CA VAL A 14 10.66 24.47 0.08
C VAL A 14 9.76 25.62 0.56
N PRO A 15 9.43 26.58 -0.32
CA PRO A 15 8.45 27.64 -0.01
C PRO A 15 7.12 27.08 0.48
N GLU A 16 6.38 27.83 1.30
CA GLU A 16 5.12 27.35 1.93
C GLU A 16 4.03 26.93 0.92
N ASP A 17 4.03 27.54 -0.27
CA ASP A 17 3.09 27.22 -1.35
C ASP A 17 3.65 26.22 -2.38
N ALA A 18 4.83 25.64 -2.10
CA ALA A 18 5.49 24.69 -2.99
C ALA A 18 5.28 23.24 -2.53
N LEU A 19 5.07 22.33 -3.48
CA LEU A 19 4.93 20.88 -3.24
C LEU A 19 5.99 20.10 -4.01
N THR A 20 6.76 19.29 -3.28
CA THR A 20 7.69 18.32 -3.87
C THR A 20 7.07 16.93 -3.90
N VAL A 21 7.19 16.24 -5.04
CA VAL A 21 6.72 14.87 -5.22
C VAL A 21 7.91 13.96 -5.51
N ARG A 22 8.04 12.89 -4.73
CA ARG A 22 8.99 11.80 -4.98
C ARG A 22 8.24 10.50 -5.24
N VAL A 23 8.63 9.81 -6.31
CA VAL A 23 8.02 8.53 -6.71
C VAL A 23 9.05 7.43 -6.56
N SER A 24 8.67 6.36 -5.85
CA SER A 24 9.49 5.15 -5.69
C SER A 24 8.60 3.91 -5.73
N ARG A 25 9.21 2.75 -6.00
CA ARG A 25 8.49 1.48 -5.95
C ARG A 25 7.95 1.23 -4.53
N ALA A 26 6.69 0.84 -4.43
CA ALA A 26 6.07 0.48 -3.17
C ALA A 26 6.71 -0.79 -2.56
N ARG A 27 6.75 -0.85 -1.23
CA ARG A 27 7.31 -2.00 -0.48
C ARG A 27 6.39 -3.22 -0.54
N GLY A 28 6.96 -4.39 -0.23
CA GLY A 28 6.24 -5.66 -0.18
C GLY A 28 6.00 -6.29 -1.55
N ARG A 29 4.89 -7.01 -1.69
CA ARG A 29 4.52 -7.77 -2.91
C ARG A 29 3.15 -7.33 -3.43
N LYS A 30 2.89 -7.57 -4.72
CA LYS A 30 1.58 -7.33 -5.35
C LYS A 30 0.57 -8.33 -4.77
N CYS A 31 -0.58 -7.83 -4.32
CA CYS A 31 -1.73 -8.67 -3.99
C CYS A 31 -2.49 -9.06 -5.28
N GLU A 32 -2.75 -10.34 -5.49
CA GLU A 32 -3.42 -10.83 -6.72
C GLU A 32 -4.90 -10.37 -6.83
N ARG A 33 -5.57 -10.07 -5.71
CA ARG A 33 -6.98 -9.64 -5.70
C ARG A 33 -7.19 -8.14 -5.88
N CYS A 34 -6.46 -7.32 -5.14
CA CYS A 34 -6.66 -5.85 -5.17
C CYS A 34 -5.56 -5.08 -5.91
N TRP A 35 -4.56 -5.80 -6.44
CA TRP A 35 -3.42 -5.29 -7.21
C TRP A 35 -2.60 -4.20 -6.52
N THR A 36 -2.81 -4.02 -5.22
CA THR A 36 -2.05 -3.10 -4.38
C THR A 36 -0.84 -3.82 -3.79
N TYR A 37 0.31 -3.15 -3.80
CA TYR A 37 1.49 -3.65 -3.10
C TYR A 37 1.31 -3.51 -1.58
N ARG A 38 1.51 -4.62 -0.87
CA ARG A 38 1.38 -4.69 0.60
C ARG A 38 2.48 -5.59 1.15
N GLU A 39 3.00 -5.23 2.32
CA GLU A 39 3.90 -6.08 3.10
C GLU A 39 3.15 -7.22 3.81
N SER A 40 1.81 -7.16 3.84
CA SER A 40 0.96 -8.22 4.39
C SER A 40 0.61 -9.33 3.41
N VAL A 41 1.03 -9.23 2.13
CA VAL A 41 0.82 -10.33 1.17
C VAL A 41 1.51 -11.60 1.69
N GLY A 42 0.74 -12.68 1.82
CA GLY A 42 1.24 -13.98 2.27
C GLY A 42 1.55 -14.10 3.75
N ARG A 43 1.01 -13.21 4.60
CA ARG A 43 1.06 -13.38 6.06
C ARG A 43 0.05 -14.42 6.56
N ASP A 44 -1.07 -14.57 5.85
CA ASP A 44 -2.01 -15.67 6.06
C ASP A 44 -1.56 -16.88 5.21
N ALA A 45 -1.68 -18.08 5.75
CA ALA A 45 -1.27 -19.30 5.06
C ALA A 45 -2.12 -19.58 3.82
N GLU A 46 -3.41 -19.21 3.85
CA GLU A 46 -4.37 -19.48 2.79
C GLU A 46 -5.30 -18.26 2.60
N PRO A 47 -5.32 -17.61 1.43
CA PRO A 47 -4.42 -17.76 0.27
C PRO A 47 -3.10 -16.97 0.38
N PRO A 48 -1.93 -17.57 0.06
CA PRO A 48 -0.60 -16.99 0.30
C PRO A 48 -0.23 -15.82 -0.63
N THR A 49 -1.05 -15.54 -1.64
CA THR A 49 -0.84 -14.45 -2.62
C THR A 49 -1.68 -13.21 -2.30
N LEU A 50 -2.48 -13.23 -1.23
CA LEU A 50 -3.34 -12.11 -0.85
C LEU A 50 -2.82 -11.38 0.38
N CYS A 51 -3.18 -10.10 0.48
CA CYS A 51 -2.95 -9.29 1.67
C CYS A 51 -4.03 -9.53 2.72
N ASN A 52 -3.70 -9.30 3.99
CA ASN A 52 -4.61 -9.48 5.14
C ASN A 52 -6.00 -8.84 4.96
N ARG A 53 -6.08 -7.65 4.36
CA ARG A 53 -7.37 -6.99 4.04
C ARG A 53 -8.21 -7.86 3.11
N CYS A 54 -7.62 -8.36 2.03
CA CYS A 54 -8.32 -9.21 1.06
C CYS A 54 -8.73 -10.54 1.66
N VAL A 55 -7.92 -11.11 2.56
CA VAL A 55 -8.27 -12.33 3.31
C VAL A 55 -9.46 -12.06 4.23
N SER A 56 -9.45 -10.97 5.01
CA SER A 56 -10.58 -10.60 5.90
C SER A 56 -11.89 -10.44 5.14
N VAL A 57 -11.86 -9.77 3.98
CA VAL A 57 -13.04 -9.58 3.13
C VAL A 57 -13.54 -10.91 2.56
N LEU A 58 -12.64 -11.80 2.12
CA LEU A 58 -13.03 -13.14 1.64
C LEU A 58 -13.67 -13.99 2.75
N ALA A 59 -13.23 -13.80 3.99
CA ALA A 59 -13.72 -14.52 5.14
C ALA A 59 -15.00 -13.91 5.77
N GLY A 60 -15.56 -12.85 5.19
CA GLY A 60 -16.78 -12.21 5.70
C GLY A 60 -16.62 -11.47 7.04
N ARG A 61 -15.38 -11.08 7.39
CA ARG A 61 -15.06 -10.35 8.62
C ARG A 61 -14.88 -8.85 8.29
N SER A 62 -15.96 -8.19 7.86
CA SER A 62 -15.97 -6.76 7.50
C SER A 62 -16.74 -5.91 8.49
#